data_AF-F8QXN5-F1
#
_entry.id   AF-F8QXN5-F1
#
_cell.length_a   1.000
_cell.length_b   1.000
_cell.length_c   1.000
_cell.angle_alpha   90.00
_cell.angle_beta   90.00
_cell.angle_gamma   90.00
#
_symmetry.space_group_name_H-M   'P 1'
#
loop_
_entity.id
_entity.type
_entity.pdbx_description
1 polymer ?
#
loop_
_entity_poly.entity_id
_entity_poly.type
_entity_poly.pdbx_seq_one_letter_code
_entity_poly.pdbx_strand_id
1 'polypeptide(L)'
;YTAGVTNILVGVWCGQEREQVLVRVYGNNTHLFIDRQQEIDTMQAVHAAGCGPQVFAAFTNGLCYAFTPGVPLTIQDVTHQPVWHANARQMATFHKIQSGEQQKPMLFTKIRQFLALLPPAFTDPKKQKRLEESGCTRDALVRLTEELETHLVPLGCPVVFCHNDLVMRNIIWDKNSASVSFIDFEY
;
A
#
# COMPACT_ATOMS: atom_id res chain seq x y z
N TYR A 1 7.63 6.84 -14.97
CA TYR A 1 7.42 5.50 -14.39
C TYR A 1 5.99 5.06 -14.65
N THR A 2 5.76 3.89 -15.24
CA THR A 2 4.40 3.40 -15.57
C THR A 2 4.11 2.11 -14.80
N ALA A 3 3.69 2.23 -13.54
CA ALA A 3 3.36 1.07 -12.69
C ALA A 3 2.03 1.21 -11.92
N GLY A 4 1.34 2.35 -11.98
CA GLY A 4 0.01 2.53 -11.39
C GLY A 4 -1.07 2.51 -12.48
N VAL A 5 -2.13 1.72 -12.30
CA VAL A 5 -3.32 1.75 -13.17
C VAL A 5 -4.09 3.08 -13.00
N THR A 6 -3.87 3.76 -11.88
CA THR A 6 -4.65 4.92 -11.43
C THR A 6 -3.86 6.22 -11.28
N ASN A 7 -2.52 6.22 -11.30
CA ASN A 7 -1.72 7.42 -11.05
C ASN A 7 -0.63 7.60 -12.10
N ILE A 8 -0.33 8.84 -12.48
CA ILE A 8 0.80 9.18 -13.35
C ILE A 8 2.00 9.50 -12.46
N LEU A 9 3.14 8.86 -12.69
CA LEU A 9 4.36 9.07 -11.92
C LEU A 9 5.52 9.51 -12.83
N VAL A 10 6.01 10.73 -12.63
CA VAL A 10 7.10 11.33 -13.40
C VAL A 10 8.31 11.52 -12.49
N GLY A 11 9.49 11.07 -12.95
CA GLY A 11 10.77 11.40 -12.31
C GLY A 11 11.37 12.64 -12.96
N VAL A 12 11.86 13.57 -12.13
CA VAL A 12 12.49 14.80 -12.57
C VAL A 12 13.85 14.92 -11.88
N TRP A 13 14.91 15.14 -12.63
CA TRP A 13 16.26 15.33 -12.09
C TRP A 13 17.04 16.38 -12.88
N CYS A 14 18.00 17.00 -12.22
CA CYS A 14 18.98 17.87 -12.84
C CYS A 14 20.37 17.37 -12.43
N GLY A 15 21.12 16.78 -13.36
CA GLY A 15 22.40 16.13 -13.05
C GLY A 15 22.23 14.62 -12.88
N GLN A 16 22.42 14.09 -11.67
CA GLN A 16 22.39 12.66 -11.41
C GLN A 16 20.96 12.13 -11.22
N GLU A 17 20.63 11.01 -11.87
CA GLU A 17 19.32 10.35 -11.75
C GLU A 17 19.00 9.91 -10.31
N ARG A 18 20.02 9.68 -9.46
CA ARG A 18 19.81 9.30 -8.05
C ARG A 18 19.28 10.44 -7.18
N GLU A 19 19.43 11.69 -7.61
CA GLU A 19 18.93 12.89 -6.91
C GLU A 19 17.55 13.31 -7.44
N GLN A 20 16.84 12.38 -8.08
CA GLN A 20 15.58 12.68 -8.70
C GLN A 20 14.45 12.89 -7.68
N VAL A 21 13.50 13.70 -8.11
CA VAL A 21 12.25 13.99 -7.43
C VAL A 21 11.12 13.30 -8.18
N LEU A 22 10.24 12.62 -7.46
CA LEU A 22 9.06 11.99 -8.03
C LEU A 22 7.86 12.93 -7.88
N VAL A 23 7.17 13.15 -9.00
CA VAL A 23 5.89 13.86 -9.07
C VAL A 23 4.81 12.85 -9.40
N ARG A 24 3.92 12.57 -8.44
CA ARG A 24 2.74 11.71 -8.59
C ARG A 24 1.51 12.57 -8.79
N VAL A 25 0.80 12.35 -9.89
CA VAL A 25 -0.50 12.96 -10.18
C VAL A 25 -1.59 11.90 -10.00
N TYR A 26 -2.58 12.19 -9.16
CA TYR A 26 -3.69 11.28 -8.87
C TYR A 26 -4.62 11.16 -10.07
N GLY A 27 -5.06 9.94 -10.40
CA GLY A 27 -6.09 9.74 -11.41
C GLY A 27 -7.51 9.83 -10.85
N ASN A 28 -8.46 9.97 -11.79
CA ASN A 28 -9.89 10.12 -11.48
C ASN A 28 -10.44 8.95 -10.66
N ASN A 29 -11.37 9.27 -9.75
CA ASN A 29 -12.18 8.32 -8.95
C ASN A 29 -11.43 7.50 -7.88
N THR A 30 -10.19 7.84 -7.54
CA THR A 30 -9.43 7.15 -6.48
C THR A 30 -9.81 7.58 -5.06
N HIS A 31 -10.46 8.74 -4.90
CA HIS A 31 -10.92 9.28 -3.61
C HIS A 31 -12.01 8.43 -2.93
N LEU A 32 -12.63 7.48 -3.64
CA LEU A 32 -13.60 6.55 -3.06
C LEU A 32 -12.95 5.47 -2.18
N PHE A 33 -11.64 5.25 -2.36
CA PHE A 33 -10.92 4.15 -1.72
C PHE A 33 -9.73 4.62 -0.86
N ILE A 34 -9.10 5.73 -1.26
CA ILE A 34 -7.86 6.22 -0.67
C ILE A 34 -8.11 7.60 -0.08
N ASP A 35 -7.91 7.71 1.23
CA ASP A 35 -7.83 9.00 1.92
C ASP A 35 -6.45 9.60 1.66
N ARG A 36 -6.41 10.65 0.82
CA ARG A 36 -5.15 11.29 0.40
C ARG A 36 -4.47 12.03 1.53
N GLN A 37 -5.22 12.55 2.51
CA GLN A 37 -4.62 13.18 3.67
C GLN A 37 -3.98 12.10 4.55
N GLN A 38 -4.68 10.98 4.76
CA GLN A 38 -4.12 9.84 5.47
C GLN A 38 -2.87 9.27 4.78
N GLU A 39 -2.84 9.20 3.45
CA GLU A 39 -1.65 8.78 2.69
C GLU A 39 -0.46 9.72 2.96
N ILE A 40 -0.67 11.04 2.89
CA ILE A 40 0.37 12.03 3.17
C ILE A 40 0.88 11.91 4.61
N ASP A 41 -0.03 11.82 5.59
CA ASP A 41 0.31 11.68 7.00
C ASP A 41 1.12 10.39 7.26
N THR A 42 0.72 9.31 6.59
CA THR A 42 1.42 8.01 6.62
C THR A 42 2.82 8.15 6.04
N MET A 43 2.98 8.77 4.86
CA MET A 43 4.30 9.00 4.26
C MET A 43 5.20 9.86 5.16
N GLN A 44 4.65 10.89 5.80
CA GLN A 44 5.40 11.73 6.73
C GLN A 44 5.84 10.95 7.98
N ALA A 45 4.97 10.13 8.56
CA ALA A 45 5.31 9.29 9.71
C ALA A 45 6.39 8.25 9.36
N VAL A 46 6.26 7.61 8.20
CA VAL A 46 7.25 6.63 7.70
C VAL A 46 8.59 7.30 7.43
N HIS A 47 8.59 8.51 6.86
CA HIS A 47 9.82 9.29 6.65
C HIS A 47 10.48 9.69 7.97
N ALA A 48 9.71 10.16 8.95
CA ALA A 48 10.22 10.52 10.27
C ALA A 48 10.87 9.33 11.00
N ALA A 49 10.41 8.11 10.72
CA ALA A 49 11.00 6.87 11.20
C ALA A 49 12.18 6.35 10.35
N GLY A 50 12.62 7.10 9.33
CA GLY A 50 13.71 6.71 8.43
C GLY A 50 13.37 5.54 7.49
N CYS A 51 12.09 5.24 7.31
CA CYS A 51 11.62 4.05 6.58
C CYS A 51 11.03 4.36 5.19
N GLY A 52 11.02 5.64 4.79
CA GLY A 52 10.41 6.05 3.52
C GLY A 52 10.88 7.41 3.04
N PRO A 53 10.48 7.78 1.81
CA PRO A 53 10.94 8.97 1.14
C PRO A 53 10.39 10.23 1.78
N GLN A 54 11.18 11.31 1.73
CA GLN A 54 10.74 12.62 2.16
C GLN A 54 9.64 13.14 1.22
N VAL A 55 8.52 13.60 1.78
CA VAL A 55 7.52 14.37 1.04
C VAL A 55 7.98 15.83 1.00
N PHE A 56 8.15 16.38 -0.20
CA PHE A 56 8.55 17.77 -0.41
C PHE A 56 7.35 18.71 -0.47
N ALA A 57 6.28 18.29 -1.16
CA ALA A 57 5.07 19.08 -1.30
C ALA A 57 3.86 18.20 -1.60
N ALA A 58 2.69 18.65 -1.16
CA ALA A 58 1.39 18.12 -1.58
C ALA A 58 0.60 19.23 -2.29
N PHE A 59 -0.15 18.86 -3.32
CA PHE A 59 -0.97 19.77 -4.10
C PHE A 59 -2.32 19.12 -4.40
N THR A 60 -3.28 19.90 -4.92
CA THR A 60 -4.69 19.49 -5.01
C THR A 60 -4.90 18.15 -5.73
N ASN A 61 -4.08 17.83 -6.72
CA ASN A 61 -4.18 16.61 -7.53
C ASN A 61 -2.94 15.71 -7.46
N GLY A 62 -2.13 15.79 -6.40
CA GLY A 62 -0.95 14.93 -6.30
C GLY A 62 0.04 15.30 -5.20
N LEU A 63 1.22 14.69 -5.27
CA LEU A 63 2.32 14.97 -4.36
C LEU A 63 3.69 14.88 -5.04
N CYS A 64 4.67 15.47 -4.38
CA CYS A 64 6.07 15.53 -4.79
C CYS A 64 6.94 14.98 -3.65
N TYR A 65 7.77 13.97 -3.92
CA TYR A 65 8.55 13.27 -2.89
C TYR A 65 9.87 12.72 -3.43
N ALA A 66 10.78 12.37 -2.53
CA ALA A 66 12.10 11.84 -2.86
C ALA A 66 12.00 10.49 -3.58
N PHE A 67 12.89 10.27 -4.56
CA PHE A 67 13.05 8.96 -5.15
C PHE A 67 13.76 7.99 -4.21
N THR A 68 13.36 6.72 -4.29
CA THR A 68 13.99 5.62 -3.56
C THR A 68 14.90 4.84 -4.51
N PRO A 69 16.23 4.93 -4.36
CA PRO A 69 17.17 4.22 -5.22
C PRO A 69 17.04 2.70 -5.08
N GLY A 70 17.22 2.00 -6.20
CA GLY A 70 17.23 0.55 -6.25
C GLY A 70 16.35 0.00 -7.36
N VAL A 71 16.06 -1.30 -7.28
CA VAL A 71 15.25 -2.02 -8.26
C VAL A 71 14.10 -2.70 -7.52
N PRO A 72 12.85 -2.60 -8.02
CA PRO A 72 11.74 -3.38 -7.48
C PRO A 72 12.03 -4.87 -7.53
N LEU A 73 11.64 -5.59 -6.48
CA LEU A 73 11.84 -7.03 -6.44
C LEU A 73 11.01 -7.77 -7.49
N THR A 74 11.50 -8.95 -7.86
CA THR A 74 10.77 -9.99 -8.58
C THR A 74 10.45 -11.17 -7.65
N ILE A 75 9.63 -12.10 -8.13
CA ILE A 75 9.30 -13.35 -7.40
C ILE A 75 10.57 -14.18 -7.15
N GLN A 76 11.54 -14.14 -8.07
CA GLN A 76 12.80 -14.86 -7.91
C GLN A 76 13.65 -14.24 -6.80
N ASP A 77 13.70 -12.90 -6.74
CA ASP A 77 14.58 -12.18 -5.82
C ASP A 77 14.29 -12.48 -4.34
N VAL A 78 13.03 -12.68 -3.95
CA VAL A 78 12.67 -12.94 -2.54
C VAL A 78 13.16 -14.26 -1.99
N THR A 79 13.63 -15.18 -2.85
CA THR A 79 14.23 -16.44 -2.39
C THR A 79 15.71 -16.26 -2.02
N HIS A 80 16.35 -15.17 -2.45
CA HIS A 80 17.75 -14.93 -2.16
C HIS A 80 17.96 -14.47 -0.72
N GLN A 81 18.88 -15.15 -0.01
CA GLN A 81 19.12 -14.92 1.41
C GLN A 81 19.39 -13.46 1.80
N PRO A 82 20.24 -12.71 1.09
CA PRO A 82 20.47 -11.30 1.43
C PRO A 82 19.19 -10.46 1.37
N VAL A 83 18.30 -10.76 0.42
CA VAL A 83 17.08 -10.00 0.14
C VAL A 83 16.02 -10.26 1.19
N TRP A 84 15.64 -11.53 1.44
CA TRP A 84 14.59 -11.81 2.42
C TRP A 84 15.00 -11.42 3.84
N HIS A 85 16.29 -11.51 4.16
CA HIS A 85 16.81 -11.10 5.46
C HIS A 85 16.77 -9.58 5.65
N ALA A 86 17.13 -8.80 4.62
CA ALA A 86 16.97 -7.35 4.64
C ALA A 86 15.48 -6.95 4.71
N ASN A 87 14.61 -7.64 3.96
CA ASN A 87 13.16 -7.43 4.00
C ASN A 87 12.58 -7.66 5.40
N ALA A 88 12.92 -8.77 6.05
CA ALA A 88 12.45 -9.08 7.40
C ALA A 88 12.90 -8.03 8.44
N ARG A 89 14.13 -7.52 8.33
CA ARG A 89 14.63 -6.43 9.18
C ARG A 89 13.92 -5.11 8.93
N GLN A 90 13.68 -4.78 7.67
CA GLN A 90 12.94 -3.57 7.30
C GLN A 90 11.50 -3.65 7.83
N MET A 91 10.83 -4.80 7.67
CA MET A 91 9.50 -5.04 8.24
C MET A 91 9.47 -4.88 9.76
N ALA A 92 10.46 -5.45 10.47
CA ALA A 92 10.55 -5.31 11.93
C ALA A 92 10.76 -3.86 12.37
N THR A 93 11.42 -3.04 11.56
CA THR A 93 11.57 -1.60 11.79
C THR A 93 10.27 -0.87 11.51
N PHE A 94 9.61 -1.20 10.40
CA PHE A 94 8.32 -0.64 9.99
C PHE A 94 7.22 -0.88 11.03
N HIS A 95 7.14 -2.08 11.59
CA HIS A 95 6.17 -2.44 12.64
C HIS A 95 6.38 -1.68 13.96
N LYS A 96 7.53 -1.02 14.16
CA LYS A 96 7.80 -0.21 15.36
C LYS A 96 7.39 1.26 15.21
N ILE A 97 6.96 1.67 14.02
CA ILE A 97 6.49 3.04 13.78
C ILE A 97 5.26 3.29 14.66
N GLN A 98 5.31 4.37 15.44
CA GLN A 98 4.19 4.81 16.27
C GLN A 98 3.37 5.85 15.50
N SER A 99 2.16 5.50 15.09
CA SER A 99 1.24 6.42 14.44
C SER A 99 0.14 6.87 15.42
N GLY A 100 0.35 7.98 16.13
CA GLY A 100 -0.69 8.68 16.90
C GLY A 100 -1.47 7.85 17.96
N GLU A 101 -2.54 8.44 18.49
CA GLU A 101 -3.32 7.83 19.58
C GLU A 101 -4.31 6.75 19.07
N GLN A 102 -4.14 5.55 19.63
CA GLN A 102 -4.88 4.30 19.41
C GLN A 102 -4.59 3.56 18.10
N GLN A 103 -3.60 2.66 18.14
CA GLN A 103 -3.40 1.60 17.15
C GLN A 103 -4.61 0.66 17.14
N LYS A 104 -5.57 0.93 16.25
CA LYS A 104 -6.72 0.06 15.99
C LYS A 104 -6.49 -0.72 14.70
N PRO A 105 -6.81 -2.03 14.67
CA PRO A 105 -6.72 -2.80 13.44
C PRO A 105 -7.76 -2.27 12.44
N MET A 106 -7.35 -2.12 11.19
CA MET A 106 -8.20 -1.55 10.14
C MET A 106 -8.76 -2.59 9.16
N LEU A 107 -8.31 -3.85 9.22
CA LEU A 107 -8.65 -4.91 8.27
C LEU A 107 -10.17 -5.04 8.07
N PHE A 108 -10.92 -5.36 9.13
CA PHE A 108 -12.36 -5.59 9.02
C PHE A 108 -13.15 -4.30 8.74
N THR A 109 -12.67 -3.16 9.22
CA THR A 109 -13.24 -1.85 8.89
C THR A 109 -13.14 -1.57 7.39
N LYS A 110 -11.96 -1.79 6.79
CA LYS A 110 -11.72 -1.61 5.34
C LYS A 110 -12.52 -2.61 4.51
N ILE A 111 -12.58 -3.89 4.92
CA ILE A 111 -13.42 -4.88 4.23
C ILE A 111 -14.88 -4.43 4.19
N ARG A 112 -15.45 -3.99 5.31
CA ARG A 112 -16.83 -3.48 5.37
C ARG A 112 -17.04 -2.24 4.50
N GLN A 113 -16.08 -1.32 4.48
CA GLN A 113 -16.12 -0.15 3.58
C GLN A 113 -16.18 -0.59 2.11
N PHE A 114 -15.36 -1.55 1.70
CA PHE A 114 -15.40 -2.08 0.33
C PHE A 114 -16.72 -2.79 0.00
N LEU A 115 -17.27 -3.57 0.93
CA LEU A 115 -18.57 -4.22 0.73
C LEU A 115 -19.72 -3.21 0.61
N ALA A 116 -19.64 -2.07 1.30
CA ALA A 116 -20.63 -1.01 1.22
C ALA A 116 -20.64 -0.31 -0.16
N LEU A 117 -19.50 -0.28 -0.85
CA LEU A 117 -19.36 0.32 -2.18
C LEU A 117 -19.84 -0.60 -3.32
N LEU A 118 -20.10 -1.89 -3.04
CA LEU A 118 -20.57 -2.81 -4.05
C LEU A 118 -21.98 -2.41 -4.53
N PRO A 119 -22.17 -2.21 -5.86
CA PRO A 119 -23.49 -1.95 -6.40
C PRO A 119 -24.38 -3.21 -6.29
N PRO A 120 -25.71 -3.06 -6.27
CA PRO A 120 -26.63 -4.19 -6.25
C PRO A 120 -26.52 -5.06 -7.52
N ALA A 121 -26.12 -4.47 -8.64
CA ALA A 121 -25.79 -5.17 -9.88
C ALA A 121 -24.73 -4.38 -10.65
N PHE A 122 -23.87 -5.08 -11.40
CA PHE A 122 -22.94 -4.42 -12.32
C PHE A 122 -23.66 -4.00 -13.59
N THR A 123 -23.42 -2.76 -14.04
CA THR A 123 -23.94 -2.25 -15.32
C THR A 123 -23.32 -2.94 -16.53
N ASP A 124 -22.11 -3.47 -16.39
CA ASP A 124 -21.43 -4.27 -17.41
C ASP A 124 -21.93 -5.73 -17.37
N PRO A 125 -22.61 -6.22 -18.42
CA PRO A 125 -23.16 -7.57 -18.45
C PRO A 125 -22.11 -8.67 -18.28
N LYS A 126 -20.86 -8.45 -18.73
CA LYS A 126 -19.78 -9.43 -18.58
C LYS A 126 -19.35 -9.54 -17.12
N LYS A 127 -19.27 -8.42 -16.40
CA LYS A 127 -18.95 -8.40 -14.97
C LYS A 127 -20.06 -9.04 -14.15
N GLN A 128 -21.31 -8.72 -14.47
CA GLN A 128 -22.48 -9.29 -13.81
C GLN A 128 -22.53 -10.81 -13.97
N LYS A 129 -22.37 -11.31 -15.21
CA LYS A 129 -22.34 -12.74 -15.49
C LYS A 129 -21.22 -13.48 -14.72
N ARG A 130 -20.02 -12.88 -14.64
CA ARG A 130 -18.91 -13.46 -13.86
C ARG A 130 -19.22 -13.56 -12.36
N LEU A 131 -19.91 -12.56 -11.80
CA LEU A 131 -20.35 -12.61 -10.41
C LEU A 131 -21.36 -13.74 -10.20
N GLU A 132 -22.35 -13.86 -11.09
CA GLU A 132 -23.36 -14.92 -11.04
C GLU A 132 -22.74 -16.32 -11.16
N GLU A 133 -21.79 -16.50 -12.08
CA GLU A 133 -21.04 -17.75 -12.25
C GLU A 133 -20.18 -18.10 -11.04
N SER A 134 -19.68 -17.10 -10.30
CA SER A 134 -18.93 -17.35 -9.06
C SER A 134 -19.79 -17.89 -7.92
N GLY A 135 -21.12 -17.73 -8.00
CA GLY A 135 -22.06 -18.05 -6.91
C GLY A 135 -21.89 -17.15 -5.67
N CYS A 136 -21.03 -16.12 -5.74
CA CYS A 136 -20.73 -15.24 -4.62
C CYS A 136 -21.77 -14.12 -4.52
N THR A 137 -22.33 -13.93 -3.33
CA THR A 137 -23.28 -12.84 -3.03
C THR A 137 -22.71 -11.90 -1.99
N ARG A 138 -23.19 -10.65 -1.98
CA ARG A 138 -22.82 -9.67 -0.95
C ARG A 138 -23.09 -10.21 0.45
N ASP A 139 -24.24 -10.83 0.67
CA ASP A 139 -24.61 -11.41 1.97
C ASP A 139 -23.68 -12.55 2.37
N ALA A 140 -23.24 -13.37 1.42
CA ALA A 140 -22.24 -14.40 1.68
C ALA A 140 -20.90 -13.79 2.12
N LEU A 141 -20.44 -12.73 1.44
CA LEU A 141 -19.20 -12.03 1.80
C LEU A 141 -19.29 -11.35 3.17
N VAL A 142 -20.44 -10.77 3.53
CA VAL A 142 -20.67 -10.19 4.86
C VAL A 142 -20.57 -11.27 5.93
N ARG A 143 -21.27 -12.39 5.76
CA ARG A 143 -21.21 -13.51 6.72
C ARG A 143 -19.79 -14.08 6.87
N LEU A 144 -19.07 -14.27 5.76
CA LEU A 144 -17.67 -14.72 5.79
C LEU A 144 -16.76 -13.72 6.51
N THR A 145 -17.02 -12.42 6.36
CA THR A 145 -16.26 -11.37 7.06
C THR A 145 -16.48 -11.46 8.58
N GLU A 146 -17.73 -11.66 9.02
CA GLU A 146 -18.10 -11.83 10.43
C GLU A 146 -17.51 -13.12 11.03
N GLU A 147 -17.53 -14.22 10.28
CA GLU A 147 -16.92 -15.49 10.66
C GLU A 147 -15.40 -15.36 10.82
N LEU A 148 -14.72 -14.76 9.85
CA LEU A 148 -13.28 -14.48 9.92
C LEU A 148 -12.95 -13.58 11.12
N GLU A 149 -13.73 -12.56 11.41
CA GLU A 149 -13.50 -11.67 12.56
C GLU A 149 -13.66 -12.42 13.89
N THR A 150 -14.67 -13.29 13.98
CA THR A 150 -14.90 -14.14 15.16
C THR A 150 -13.73 -15.08 15.43
N HIS A 151 -13.04 -15.54 14.39
CA HIS A 151 -11.87 -16.42 14.53
C HIS A 151 -10.55 -15.66 14.73
N LEU A 152 -10.36 -14.52 14.09
CA LEU A 152 -9.08 -13.82 14.06
C LEU A 152 -8.90 -12.83 15.22
N VAL A 153 -9.95 -12.16 15.69
CA VAL A 153 -9.86 -11.21 16.81
C VAL A 153 -9.40 -11.90 18.11
N PRO A 154 -9.92 -13.10 18.48
CA PRO A 154 -9.48 -13.78 19.70
C PRO A 154 -8.03 -14.24 19.71
N LEU A 155 -7.36 -14.31 18.55
CA LEU A 155 -5.94 -14.66 18.49
C LEU A 155 -5.05 -13.63 19.19
N GLY A 156 -5.56 -12.40 19.39
CA GLY A 156 -4.83 -11.36 20.13
C GLY A 156 -3.52 -10.94 19.47
N CYS A 157 -3.44 -11.06 18.14
CA CYS A 157 -2.26 -10.65 17.37
C CYS A 157 -1.92 -9.19 17.68
N PRO A 158 -0.64 -8.86 17.96
CA PRO A 158 -0.23 -7.48 18.19
C PRO A 158 -0.62 -6.58 17.02
N VAL A 159 -1.32 -5.49 17.31
CA VAL A 159 -1.64 -4.47 16.32
C VAL A 159 -0.43 -3.56 16.19
N VAL A 160 0.13 -3.49 15.00
CA VAL A 160 1.33 -2.72 14.68
C VAL A 160 1.10 -1.88 13.43
N PHE A 161 1.99 -0.93 13.16
CA PHE A 161 1.96 -0.18 11.91
C PHE A 161 2.35 -1.10 10.74
N CYS A 162 1.41 -1.32 9.83
CA CYS A 162 1.56 -2.26 8.71
C CYS A 162 1.50 -1.52 7.38
N HIS A 163 2.16 -2.06 6.35
CA HIS A 163 2.10 -1.51 5.00
C HIS A 163 0.87 -1.99 4.22
N ASN A 164 0.33 -3.16 4.55
CA ASN A 164 -0.87 -3.79 3.97
C ASN A 164 -0.86 -4.12 2.45
N ASP A 165 0.15 -3.67 1.68
CA ASP A 165 0.28 -3.95 0.23
C ASP A 165 1.75 -4.24 -0.17
N LEU A 166 2.42 -5.16 0.51
CA LEU A 166 3.82 -5.53 0.22
C LEU A 166 3.94 -6.57 -0.91
N VAL A 167 3.44 -6.18 -2.07
CA VAL A 167 3.71 -6.83 -3.34
C VAL A 167 5.14 -6.53 -3.81
N MET A 168 5.71 -7.39 -4.66
CA MET A 168 7.13 -7.30 -5.07
C MET A 168 7.52 -5.93 -5.66
N ARG A 169 6.61 -5.31 -6.41
CA ARG A 169 6.82 -3.96 -7.00
C ARG A 169 6.99 -2.85 -5.96
N ASN A 170 6.49 -3.05 -4.74
CA ASN A 170 6.53 -2.09 -3.64
C ASN A 170 7.75 -2.30 -2.71
N ILE A 171 8.59 -3.28 -3.03
CA ILE A 171 9.82 -3.59 -2.29
C ILE A 171 10.99 -3.24 -3.19
N ILE A 172 11.77 -2.23 -2.79
CA ILE A 172 12.92 -1.74 -3.55
C ILE A 172 14.20 -2.30 -2.92
N TRP A 173 14.99 -3.02 -3.72
CA TRP A 173 16.30 -3.51 -3.32
C TRP A 173 17.41 -2.63 -3.87
N ASP A 174 18.24 -2.08 -2.96
CA ASP A 174 19.47 -1.41 -3.33
C ASP A 174 20.66 -2.36 -3.11
N LYS A 175 21.27 -2.78 -4.23
CA LYS A 175 22.45 -3.64 -4.23
C LYS A 175 23.68 -2.97 -3.61
N ASN A 176 23.78 -1.64 -3.64
CA ASN A 176 24.97 -0.93 -3.17
C ASN A 176 25.04 -0.88 -1.64
N SER A 177 23.89 -0.66 -1.00
CA SER A 177 23.76 -0.65 0.46
C SER A 177 23.34 -2.00 1.04
N ALA A 178 22.99 -2.97 0.18
CA ALA A 178 22.41 -4.26 0.57
C ALA A 178 21.18 -4.10 1.49
N SER A 179 20.31 -3.15 1.15
CA SER A 179 19.12 -2.79 1.95
C SER A 179 17.83 -2.85 1.15
N VAL A 180 16.73 -3.01 1.88
CA VAL A 180 15.36 -2.96 1.34
C VAL A 180 14.69 -1.66 1.79
N SER A 181 13.99 -1.01 0.88
CA SER A 181 13.07 0.10 1.18
C SER A 181 11.66 -0.26 0.71
N PHE A 182 10.65 0.22 1.41
CA PHE A 182 9.26 0.08 0.99
C PHE A 182 8.77 1.37 0.33
N ILE A 183 7.82 1.24 -0.59
CA ILE A 183 7.19 2.36 -1.29
C ILE A 183 5.68 2.09 -1.44
N ASP A 184 4.91 3.13 -1.75
CA ASP A 184 3.46 3.05 -2.01
C ASP A 184 2.63 2.69 -0.77
N PHE A 185 2.55 3.64 0.18
CA PHE A 185 1.89 3.50 1.48
C PHE A 185 0.40 3.87 1.44
N GLU A 186 -0.33 3.40 0.43
CA GLU A 186 -1.73 3.79 0.21
C GLU A 186 -2.76 3.09 1.13
N TYR A 187 -2.38 1.99 1.83
CA TYR A 187 -3.32 1.06 2.48
C TYR A 187 -3.13 0.87 3.98
#